data_AF-A0A973DBF9-F1
#
_entry.id   AF-A0A973DBF9-F1
#
_cell.length_a   1.000
_cell.length_b   1.000
_cell.length_c   1.000
_cell.angle_alpha   90.00
_cell.angle_beta   90.00
_cell.angle_gamma   90.00
#
_symmetry.space_group_name_H-M   'P 1'
#
loop_
_entity.id
_entity.type
_entity.pdbx_description
1 polymer ?
#
loop_
_entity_poly.entity_id
_entity_poly.type
_entity_poly.pdbx_seq_one_letter_code
_entity_poly.pdbx_strand_id
1 'polypeptide(L)'
;MATLLWVASVALALVFAYSQQASTFDPDKKLATTNWLPAFQQNMGLDINNADTLYIIDENTCVCSERSQPHIISLSSYASEQGIKVVKLKPTSAVAAILPAQPAAVLVSENQQLVYAGPLSKGLACSSQNGFVELVIANLRAGFNSQFINSDAEGCYCEIN
;
A
#
# COMPACT_ATOMS: atom_id res chain seq x y z
N MET A 1 21.61 9.37 -38.19
CA MET A 1 21.81 10.41 -37.15
C MET A 1 20.47 10.93 -36.59
N ALA A 2 19.53 11.34 -37.44
CA ALA A 2 18.20 11.80 -37.00
C ALA A 2 17.38 10.76 -36.20
N THR A 3 17.44 9.48 -36.60
CA THR A 3 16.77 8.39 -35.88
C THR A 3 17.35 8.15 -34.48
N LEU A 4 18.68 8.17 -34.33
CA LEU A 4 19.34 8.02 -33.04
C LEU A 4 19.04 9.20 -32.10
N LEU A 5 19.02 10.43 -32.62
CA LEU A 5 18.65 11.63 -31.85
C LEU A 5 17.18 11.57 -31.40
N TRP A 6 16.28 11.13 -32.27
CA TRP A 6 14.87 10.97 -31.92
C TRP A 6 14.68 9.89 -30.83
N VAL A 7 15.31 8.72 -30.98
CA VAL A 7 15.25 7.65 -29.96
C VAL A 7 15.80 8.14 -28.63
N ALA A 8 16.95 8.84 -28.63
CA ALA A 8 17.53 9.39 -27.41
C ALA A 8 16.60 10.43 -26.75
N SER A 9 15.96 11.28 -27.54
CA SER A 9 15.01 12.28 -27.04
C SER A 9 13.77 11.63 -26.42
N VAL A 10 13.21 10.60 -27.06
CA VAL A 10 12.05 9.86 -26.54
C VAL A 10 12.44 9.10 -25.26
N ALA A 11 13.61 8.46 -25.24
CA ALA A 11 14.11 7.79 -24.05
C ALA A 11 14.31 8.76 -22.88
N LEU A 12 14.90 9.94 -23.11
CA LEU A 12 15.07 10.96 -22.08
C LEU A 12 13.71 11.45 -21.53
N ALA A 13 12.75 11.71 -22.43
CA ALA A 13 11.42 12.14 -22.04
C ALA A 13 10.69 11.08 -21.19
N LEU A 14 10.83 9.79 -21.54
CA LEU A 14 10.26 8.69 -20.77
C LEU A 14 10.91 8.56 -19.40
N VAL A 15 12.24 8.66 -19.30
CA VAL A 15 12.97 8.60 -18.01
C VAL A 15 12.56 9.77 -17.12
N PHE A 16 12.46 10.97 -17.68
CA PHE A 16 12.01 12.15 -16.95
C PHE A 16 10.55 12.01 -16.46
N ALA A 17 9.65 11.52 -17.32
CA ALA A 17 8.26 11.26 -16.91
C ALA A 17 8.13 10.16 -15.85
N TYR A 18 9.03 9.16 -15.88
CA TYR A 18 9.10 8.09 -14.90
C TYR A 18 9.56 8.62 -13.53
N SER A 19 10.63 9.43 -13.48
CA SER A 19 11.17 9.95 -12.22
C SER A 19 10.20 10.88 -11.50
N GLN A 20 9.33 11.58 -12.23
CA GLN A 20 8.33 12.48 -11.63
C GLN A 20 7.15 11.74 -10.98
N GLN A 21 6.98 10.44 -11.23
CA GLN A 21 5.85 9.64 -10.73
C GLN A 21 6.25 8.63 -9.65
N ALA A 22 7.54 8.31 -9.53
CA ALA A 22 8.04 7.37 -8.53
C ALA A 22 8.39 8.12 -7.23
N SER A 23 7.84 7.66 -6.12
CA SER A 23 8.20 8.13 -4.78
C SER A 23 8.50 6.95 -3.86
N THR A 24 9.29 7.22 -2.81
CA THR A 24 9.43 6.31 -1.67
C THR A 24 8.14 6.33 -0.86
N PHE A 25 7.69 5.18 -0.40
CA PHE A 25 6.45 5.06 0.36
C PHE A 25 6.51 5.77 1.71
N ASP A 26 7.57 5.54 2.50
CA ASP A 26 7.73 6.09 3.86
C ASP A 26 9.07 6.85 4.03
N PRO A 27 9.25 8.01 3.36
CA PRO A 27 10.51 8.76 3.42
C PRO A 27 10.84 9.25 4.84
N ASP A 28 9.82 9.51 5.66
CA ASP A 28 9.95 10.03 7.03
C ASP A 28 9.97 8.93 8.10
N LYS A 29 9.91 7.65 7.70
CA LYS A 29 9.89 6.48 8.60
C LYS A 29 8.74 6.50 9.62
N LYS A 30 7.57 7.01 9.22
CA LYS A 30 6.36 7.07 10.06
C LYS A 30 5.92 5.68 10.55
N LEU A 31 6.14 4.63 9.74
CA LEU A 31 5.80 3.25 10.09
C LEU A 31 6.79 2.61 11.07
N ALA A 32 8.01 3.12 11.19
CA ALA A 32 9.06 2.55 12.05
C ALA A 32 8.93 2.95 13.53
N THR A 33 7.80 3.52 13.93
CA THR A 33 7.56 4.02 15.28
C THR A 33 7.11 2.89 16.22
N THR A 34 7.54 2.95 17.49
CA THR A 34 7.09 1.99 18.52
C THR A 34 5.59 2.12 18.73
N ASN A 35 4.89 0.99 18.85
CA ASN A 35 3.43 0.93 19.03
C ASN A 35 2.63 1.60 17.89
N TRP A 36 3.13 1.55 16.66
CA TRP A 36 2.46 2.11 15.50
C TRP A 36 1.03 1.56 15.27
N LEU A 37 0.82 0.24 15.37
CA LEU A 37 -0.48 -0.38 15.11
C LEU A 37 -1.59 0.12 16.07
N PRO A 38 -1.39 0.13 17.41
CA PRO A 38 -2.35 0.74 18.32
C PRO A 38 -2.68 2.20 17.99
N ALA A 39 -1.67 3.01 17.64
CA ALA A 39 -1.88 4.40 17.25
C ALA A 39 -2.70 4.50 15.96
N PHE A 40 -2.43 3.65 14.96
CA PHE A 40 -3.22 3.55 13.73
C PHE A 40 -4.69 3.20 14.02
N GLN A 41 -4.93 2.16 14.81
CA GLN A 41 -6.28 1.74 15.18
C GLN A 41 -7.05 2.84 15.92
N GLN A 42 -6.39 3.53 16.86
CA GLN A 42 -7.00 4.63 17.60
C GLN A 42 -7.35 5.83 16.69
N ASN A 43 -6.43 6.26 15.82
CA ASN A 43 -6.65 7.40 14.93
C ASN A 43 -7.71 7.11 13.84
N MET A 44 -7.90 5.85 13.49
CA MET A 44 -8.95 5.39 12.56
C MET A 44 -10.26 5.01 13.25
N GLY A 45 -10.33 5.04 14.58
CA GLY A 45 -11.51 4.60 15.34
C GLY A 45 -11.88 3.13 15.08
N LEU A 46 -10.87 2.26 14.95
CA LEU A 46 -11.07 0.84 14.65
C LEU A 46 -11.25 0.03 15.94
N ASP A 47 -12.38 -0.68 16.00
CA ASP A 47 -12.63 -1.62 17.09
C ASP A 47 -11.80 -2.91 16.95
N ILE A 48 -11.57 -3.56 18.09
CA ILE A 48 -10.97 -4.89 18.15
C ILE A 48 -11.91 -5.88 17.46
N ASN A 49 -11.41 -6.57 16.42
CA ASN A 49 -12.14 -7.62 15.72
C ASN A 49 -11.45 -8.97 15.96
N ASN A 50 -12.23 -10.01 16.26
CA ASN A 50 -11.72 -11.39 16.40
C ASN A 50 -11.62 -12.09 15.03
N ALA A 51 -11.17 -11.38 14.01
CA ALA A 51 -11.04 -11.89 12.64
C ALA A 51 -9.88 -11.20 11.92
N ASP A 52 -9.17 -11.96 11.08
CA ASP A 52 -8.17 -11.39 10.19
C ASP A 52 -8.81 -10.30 9.33
N THR A 53 -8.29 -9.08 9.41
CA THR A 53 -8.88 -7.91 8.76
C THR A 53 -7.82 -7.16 7.95
N LEU A 54 -8.08 -7.03 6.65
CA LEU A 54 -7.33 -6.20 5.72
C LEU A 54 -8.01 -4.83 5.62
N TYR A 55 -7.34 -3.82 6.15
CA TYR A 55 -7.71 -2.42 5.98
C TYR A 55 -7.00 -1.87 4.74
N ILE A 56 -7.75 -1.36 3.77
CA ILE A 56 -7.24 -0.68 2.59
C ILE A 56 -7.52 0.81 2.75
N ILE A 57 -6.48 1.64 2.76
CA ILE A 57 -6.58 3.08 2.93
C ILE A 57 -6.40 3.73 1.57
N ASP A 58 -7.48 4.30 1.04
CA ASP A 58 -7.53 4.87 -0.30
C ASP A 58 -8.74 5.80 -0.47
N GLU A 59 -8.56 6.94 -1.15
CA GLU A 59 -9.65 7.91 -1.42
C GLU A 59 -9.98 8.11 -2.90
N ASN A 60 -9.25 7.49 -3.84
CA ASN A 60 -9.42 7.70 -5.29
C ASN A 60 -9.39 9.18 -5.72
N THR A 61 -8.54 9.98 -5.07
CA THR A 61 -8.44 11.43 -5.29
C THR A 61 -7.23 11.84 -6.12
N CYS A 62 -6.32 10.91 -6.42
CA CYS A 62 -5.08 11.17 -7.15
C CYS A 62 -4.80 10.09 -8.20
N VAL A 63 -3.90 10.39 -9.14
CA VAL A 63 -3.56 9.50 -10.28
C VAL A 63 -3.07 8.12 -9.82
N CYS A 64 -2.26 8.04 -8.77
CA CYS A 64 -1.75 6.74 -8.29
C CYS A 64 -2.85 5.88 -7.66
N SER A 65 -3.76 6.51 -6.92
CA SER A 65 -4.92 5.86 -6.31
C SER A 65 -5.89 5.35 -7.39
N GLU A 66 -6.19 6.17 -8.41
CA GLU A 66 -7.02 5.77 -9.55
C GLU A 66 -6.41 4.58 -10.30
N ARG A 67 -5.11 4.62 -10.56
CA ARG A 67 -4.39 3.53 -11.24
C ARG A 67 -4.38 2.24 -10.43
N SER A 68 -4.43 2.33 -9.11
CA SER A 68 -4.42 1.16 -8.23
C SER A 68 -5.79 0.47 -8.09
N GLN A 69 -6.89 1.09 -8.54
CA GLN A 69 -8.23 0.53 -8.35
C GLN A 69 -8.40 -0.90 -8.87
N PRO A 70 -7.92 -1.28 -10.06
CA PRO A 70 -7.99 -2.67 -10.51
C PRO A 70 -7.30 -3.65 -9.55
N HIS A 71 -6.15 -3.26 -8.99
CA HIS A 71 -5.43 -4.07 -7.99
C HIS A 71 -6.19 -4.13 -6.67
N ILE A 72 -6.73 -3.01 -6.17
CA ILE A 72 -7.57 -2.98 -4.97
C ILE A 72 -8.76 -3.94 -5.12
N ILE A 73 -9.41 -3.96 -6.29
CA ILE A 73 -10.55 -4.84 -6.56
C ILE A 73 -10.12 -6.30 -6.52
N SER A 74 -9.06 -6.67 -7.26
CA SER A 74 -8.59 -8.06 -7.29
C SER A 74 -8.10 -8.54 -5.92
N LEU A 75 -7.36 -7.68 -5.19
CA LEU A 75 -6.87 -7.96 -3.85
C LEU A 75 -8.01 -8.13 -2.85
N SER A 76 -9.05 -7.30 -2.95
CA SER A 76 -10.23 -7.40 -2.06
C SER A 76 -10.97 -8.73 -2.28
N SER A 77 -11.10 -9.18 -3.54
CA SER A 77 -11.68 -10.50 -3.86
C SER A 77 -10.83 -11.62 -3.28
N TYR A 78 -9.52 -11.60 -3.57
CA TYR A 78 -8.58 -12.61 -3.09
C TYR A 78 -8.58 -12.69 -1.55
N ALA A 79 -8.48 -11.57 -0.85
CA ALA A 79 -8.53 -11.53 0.61
C ALA A 79 -9.84 -12.12 1.15
N SER A 80 -10.98 -11.77 0.55
CA SER A 80 -12.29 -12.29 0.95
C SER A 80 -12.42 -13.81 0.71
N GLU A 81 -11.88 -14.31 -0.40
CA GLU A 81 -11.81 -15.75 -0.71
C GLU A 81 -10.92 -16.50 0.29
N GLN A 82 -9.88 -15.85 0.81
CA GLN A 82 -9.07 -16.37 1.91
C GLN A 82 -9.75 -16.16 3.29
N GLY A 83 -11.01 -15.73 3.36
CA GLY A 83 -11.70 -15.51 4.65
C GLY A 83 -11.13 -14.35 5.46
N ILE A 84 -10.44 -13.40 4.83
CA ILE A 84 -9.99 -12.16 5.46
C ILE A 84 -11.07 -11.10 5.25
N LYS A 85 -11.50 -10.45 6.33
CA LYS A 85 -12.44 -9.32 6.26
C LYS A 85 -11.75 -8.14 5.58
N VAL A 86 -12.36 -7.57 4.55
CA VAL A 86 -11.83 -6.38 3.88
C VAL A 86 -12.59 -5.14 4.31
N VAL A 87 -11.88 -4.12 4.76
CA VAL A 87 -12.44 -2.82 5.14
C VAL A 87 -11.73 -1.73 4.36
N LYS A 88 -12.46 -1.01 3.51
CA LYS A 88 -11.94 0.17 2.82
C LYS A 88 -12.15 1.40 3.70
N LEU A 89 -11.08 2.14 3.95
CA LEU A 89 -11.07 3.34 4.77
C LEU A 89 -10.61 4.51 3.91
N LYS A 90 -11.25 5.66 4.12
CA LYS A 90 -10.72 6.92 3.58
C LYS A 90 -9.61 7.42 4.50
N PRO A 91 -8.50 7.92 3.95
CA PRO A 91 -7.51 8.61 4.75
C PRO A 91 -8.15 9.81 5.49
N THR A 92 -7.67 10.04 6.71
CA THR A 92 -8.08 11.19 7.52
C THR A 92 -6.85 12.03 7.86
N SER A 93 -7.05 13.31 8.16
CA SER A 93 -5.97 14.18 8.60
C SER A 93 -5.26 13.68 9.87
N ALA A 94 -5.97 12.97 10.75
CA ALA A 94 -5.39 12.33 11.94
C ALA A 94 -4.40 11.19 11.56
N VAL A 95 -4.69 10.45 10.49
CA VAL A 95 -3.84 9.36 10.00
C VAL A 95 -2.65 9.85 9.19
N ALA A 96 -2.70 11.05 8.60
CA ALA A 96 -1.60 11.66 7.83
C ALA A 96 -0.27 11.71 8.62
N ALA A 97 -0.34 11.82 9.95
CA ALA A 97 0.84 11.87 10.82
C ALA A 97 1.55 10.51 10.98
N ILE A 98 0.85 9.39 10.75
CA ILE A 98 1.34 8.04 11.06
C ILE A 98 1.38 7.11 9.84
N LEU A 99 0.57 7.38 8.83
CA LEU A 99 0.57 6.66 7.56
C LEU A 99 1.15 7.61 6.49
N PRO A 100 2.21 7.21 5.79
CA PRO A 100 2.96 8.16 4.97
C PRO A 100 2.28 8.48 3.64
N ALA A 101 1.58 7.52 3.04
CA ALA A 101 0.97 7.70 1.74
C ALA A 101 -0.20 6.72 1.51
N GLN A 102 -1.00 7.01 0.48
CA GLN A 102 -2.04 6.15 -0.08
C GLN A 102 -1.73 5.85 -1.57
N PRO A 103 -2.22 4.75 -2.16
CA PRO A 103 -2.98 3.66 -1.53
C PRO A 103 -2.10 2.80 -0.61
N ALA A 104 -2.64 2.40 0.54
CA ALA A 104 -1.94 1.59 1.54
C ALA A 104 -2.79 0.42 2.04
N ALA A 105 -2.13 -0.60 2.58
CA ALA A 105 -2.76 -1.73 3.25
C ALA A 105 -2.19 -1.97 4.64
N VAL A 106 -3.08 -2.34 5.56
CA VAL A 106 -2.75 -2.82 6.89
C VAL A 106 -3.51 -4.12 7.12
N LEU A 107 -2.80 -5.22 7.32
CA LEU A 107 -3.38 -6.52 7.66
C LEU A 107 -3.13 -6.80 9.13
N VAL A 108 -4.21 -7.06 9.86
CA VAL A 108 -4.20 -7.40 11.28
C VAL A 108 -4.79 -8.80 11.44
N SER A 109 -4.11 -9.67 12.20
CA SER A 109 -4.62 -11.00 12.49
C SER A 109 -5.79 -10.95 13.48
N GLU A 110 -6.58 -12.01 13.58
CA GLU A 110 -7.61 -12.18 14.62
C GLU A 110 -7.10 -11.96 16.07
N ASN A 111 -5.81 -12.19 16.34
CA ASN A 111 -5.18 -11.98 17.64
C ASN A 111 -4.70 -10.53 17.86
N GLN A 112 -5.16 -9.57 17.07
CA GLN A 112 -4.75 -8.16 17.11
C GLN A 112 -3.24 -7.93 16.89
N GLN A 113 -2.56 -8.88 16.24
CA GLN A 113 -1.17 -8.74 15.86
C GLN A 113 -1.05 -8.15 14.45
N LEU A 114 -0.03 -7.31 14.26
CA LEU A 114 0.33 -6.84 12.93
C LEU A 114 0.75 -8.03 12.06
N VAL A 115 0.22 -8.08 10.83
CA VAL A 115 0.68 -9.03 9.79
C VAL A 115 1.39 -8.26 8.69
N TYR A 116 0.83 -7.12 8.28
CA TYR A 116 1.41 -6.26 7.26
C TYR A 116 1.05 -4.79 7.46
N ALA A 117 1.97 -3.88 7.18
CA ALA A 117 1.68 -2.46 6.96
C ALA A 117 2.60 -1.89 5.86
N GLY A 118 2.02 -1.21 4.88
CA GLY A 118 2.79 -0.61 3.78
C GLY A 118 1.94 -0.36 2.53
N PRO A 119 2.57 -0.19 1.37
CA PRO A 119 1.85 -0.02 0.11
C PRO A 119 1.22 -1.32 -0.37
N LEU A 120 0.30 -1.23 -1.33
CA LEU A 120 -0.31 -2.41 -1.96
C LEU A 120 0.70 -3.19 -2.81
N SER A 121 1.54 -2.48 -3.58
CA SER A 121 2.48 -3.06 -4.54
C SER A 121 3.68 -2.13 -4.78
N LYS A 122 4.69 -2.67 -5.47
CA LYS A 122 5.86 -1.91 -5.95
C LYS A 122 5.64 -1.41 -7.38
N GLY A 123 6.28 -0.29 -7.72
CA GLY A 123 6.40 0.21 -9.09
C GLY A 123 5.23 1.09 -9.55
N LEU A 124 5.38 1.70 -10.72
CA LEU A 124 4.43 2.72 -11.24
C LEU A 124 3.12 2.15 -11.75
N ALA A 125 3.10 0.86 -12.10
CA ALA A 125 1.93 0.19 -12.64
C ALA A 125 0.92 -0.21 -11.55
N CYS A 126 1.30 -0.14 -10.26
CA CYS A 126 0.50 -0.60 -9.13
C CYS A 126 -0.17 -1.96 -9.42
N SER A 127 0.57 -2.90 -10.02
CA SER A 127 0.00 -4.15 -10.54
C SER A 127 0.16 -5.33 -9.57
N SER A 128 -0.83 -6.23 -9.59
CA SER A 128 -0.91 -7.42 -8.73
C SER A 128 0.22 -8.43 -8.95
N GLN A 129 0.95 -8.35 -10.07
CA GLN A 129 2.04 -9.27 -10.39
C GLN A 129 3.19 -9.23 -9.36
N ASN A 130 3.30 -8.14 -8.58
CA ASN A 130 4.27 -7.94 -7.49
C ASN A 130 3.59 -7.52 -6.17
N GLY A 131 2.38 -8.03 -5.90
CA GLY A 131 1.60 -7.65 -4.73
C GLY A 131 2.23 -8.14 -3.41
N PHE A 132 2.62 -7.21 -2.53
CA PHE A 132 3.15 -7.57 -1.20
C PHE A 132 2.07 -8.19 -0.32
N VAL A 133 0.84 -7.68 -0.45
CA VAL A 133 -0.30 -8.06 0.40
C VAL A 133 -0.73 -9.51 0.11
N GLU A 134 -0.75 -9.92 -1.15
CA GLU A 134 -1.11 -11.28 -1.54
C GLU A 134 -0.15 -12.32 -0.95
N LEU A 135 1.15 -12.01 -0.94
CA LEU A 135 2.18 -12.87 -0.36
C LEU A 135 2.02 -13.01 1.15
N VAL A 136 1.83 -11.91 1.89
CA VAL A 136 1.63 -11.97 3.34
C VAL A 136 0.32 -12.65 3.73
N ILE A 137 -0.74 -12.51 2.92
CA ILE A 137 -1.98 -13.28 3.09
C ILE A 137 -1.72 -14.77 2.92
N ALA A 138 -1.00 -15.18 1.85
CA ALA A 138 -0.66 -16.58 1.62
C ALA A 138 0.17 -17.16 2.78
N ASN A 139 1.15 -16.41 3.27
CA ASN A 139 1.96 -16.79 4.43
C ASN A 139 1.11 -16.95 5.69
N LEU A 140 0.21 -16.00 5.97
CA LEU A 140 -0.69 -16.06 7.12
C LEU A 140 -1.56 -17.33 7.06
N ARG A 141 -2.08 -17.66 5.87
CA ARG A 141 -2.86 -18.89 5.64
C ARG A 141 -2.04 -20.17 5.76
N ALA A 142 -0.75 -20.10 5.49
CA ALA A 142 0.20 -21.18 5.78
C ALA A 142 0.59 -21.26 7.27
N GLY A 143 0.03 -20.42 8.14
CA GLY A 143 0.31 -20.40 9.58
C GLY A 143 1.49 -19.52 9.98
N PHE A 144 2.00 -18.68 9.08
CA PHE A 144 3.15 -17.81 9.33
C PHE A 144 2.75 -16.33 9.35
N ASN A 145 2.79 -15.71 10.53
CA ASN A 145 2.64 -14.26 10.66
C ASN A 145 3.97 -13.55 10.37
N SER A 146 4.05 -12.87 9.22
CA SER A 146 5.26 -12.19 8.76
C SER A 146 5.60 -10.91 9.55
N GLN A 147 4.63 -10.30 10.25
CA GLN A 147 4.77 -9.02 10.95
C GLN A 147 5.51 -7.96 10.11
N PHE A 148 5.19 -7.90 8.82
CA PHE A 148 6.02 -7.22 7.84
C PHE A 148 5.63 -5.75 7.67
N ILE A 149 6.55 -4.85 8.00
CA ILE A 149 6.41 -3.41 7.73
C ILE A 149 7.24 -3.07 6.49
N ASN A 150 6.60 -2.53 5.47
CA ASN A 150 7.24 -2.17 4.22
C ASN A 150 7.30 -0.65 4.05
N SER A 151 8.37 -0.04 4.58
CA SER A 151 8.64 1.41 4.52
C SER A 151 9.38 1.83 3.24
N ASP A 152 10.23 0.96 2.71
CA ASP A 152 11.27 1.33 1.72
C ASP A 152 10.84 1.03 0.27
N ALA A 153 9.56 0.79 0.05
CA ALA A 153 9.03 0.52 -1.27
C ALA A 153 9.05 1.78 -2.16
N GLU A 154 9.34 1.59 -3.44
CA GLU A 154 9.30 2.64 -4.47
C GLU A 154 8.15 2.36 -5.45
N GLY A 155 7.32 3.37 -5.71
CA GLY A 155 6.15 3.21 -6.55
C GLY A 155 5.39 4.51 -6.76
N CYS A 156 4.17 4.39 -7.30
CA CYS A 156 3.26 5.52 -7.42
C CYS A 156 2.47 5.64 -6.11
N TYR A 157 2.78 6.64 -5.29
CA TYR A 157 2.10 6.91 -4.02
C TYR A 157 1.68 8.38 -3.94
N CYS A 158 0.59 8.64 -3.23
CA CYS A 158 0.06 9.97 -2.99
C CYS A 158 0.13 10.31 -1.52
N GLU A 159 0.55 11.54 -1.23
CA GLU A 159 0.50 12.09 0.12
C GLU A 159 -0.94 12.12 0.65
N ILE A 160 -1.06 11.89 1.96
CA ILE A 160 -2.33 12.01 2.67
C ILE A 160 -2.39 13.42 3.26
N ASN A 161 -3.42 14.19 2.89
CA ASN A 161 -3.67 15.56 3.37
C ASN A 161 -4.80 15.61 4.39
#